data_AF-A0A964PKY0-F1
#
_entry.id   AF-A0A964PKY0-F1
#
_cell.length_a   1.000
_cell.length_b   1.000
_cell.length_c   1.000
_cell.angle_alpha   90.00
_cell.angle_beta   90.00
_cell.angle_gamma   90.00
#
_symmetry.space_group_name_H-M   'P 1'
#
loop_
_entity.id
_entity.type
_entity.pdbx_description
1 polymer ?
#
loop_
_entity_poly.entity_id
_entity_poly.type
_entity_poly.pdbx_seq_one_letter_code
_entity_poly.pdbx_strand_id
1 'polypeptide(L)'
;MLLENEKDELKWFKPAERHFQIRFSHDAPPYEPDFVVETKNTKYLCEPKRADQINSEEVQAKARAAIKWCEYASAHEIENKGKPWKYLLIPHDAITATATLQGLESKYTLK
;
A
#
# COMPACT_ATOMS: atom_id res chain seq x y z
N MET A 1 -12.74 -0.28 14.34
CA MET A 1 -11.55 -0.57 13.49
C MET A 1 -11.40 0.57 12.48
N LEU A 2 -10.20 1.01 12.12
CA LEU A 2 -10.00 2.25 11.30
C LEU A 2 -10.67 2.22 9.92
N LEU A 3 -10.96 1.03 9.41
CA LEU A 3 -11.54 0.83 8.08
C LEU A 3 -13.07 0.72 8.10
N GLU A 4 -13.72 0.77 9.27
CA GLU A 4 -15.19 0.60 9.40
C GLU A 4 -15.96 1.94 9.35
N ASN A 5 -15.30 3.08 9.58
CA ASN A 5 -15.97 4.37 9.79
C ASN A 5 -15.97 5.30 8.56
N GLU A 6 -15.40 4.88 7.41
CA GLU A 6 -15.44 5.68 6.18
C GLU A 6 -16.56 5.21 5.25
N LYS A 7 -17.47 6.15 4.93
CA LYS A 7 -18.76 5.98 4.23
C LYS A 7 -18.66 5.23 2.89
N ASP A 8 -19.63 4.31 2.68
CA ASP A 8 -20.18 3.68 1.46
C ASP A 8 -19.30 3.19 0.29
N GLU A 9 -18.02 3.56 0.16
CA GLU A 9 -17.21 3.18 -1.01
C GLU A 9 -15.78 2.72 -0.67
N LEU A 10 -15.43 2.61 0.61
CA LEU A 10 -14.15 2.03 1.02
C LEU A 10 -14.24 0.50 1.04
N LYS A 11 -13.38 -0.15 0.26
CA LYS A 11 -13.21 -1.60 0.28
C LYS A 11 -11.80 -1.92 0.73
N TRP A 12 -11.64 -2.95 1.53
CA TRP A 12 -10.30 -3.43 1.89
C TRP A 12 -10.28 -4.95 1.90
N PHE A 13 -9.11 -5.51 1.61
CA PHE A 13 -8.87 -6.92 1.78
C PHE A 13 -7.39 -7.17 2.06
N LYS A 14 -7.09 -8.29 2.71
CA LYS A 14 -5.74 -8.85 2.77
C LYS A 14 -5.52 -9.68 1.49
N PRO A 15 -4.50 -9.39 0.68
CA PRO A 15 -4.20 -10.17 -0.51
C PRO A 15 -3.97 -11.66 -0.21
N ALA A 16 -4.41 -12.52 -1.12
CA ALA A 16 -4.00 -13.92 -1.10
C ALA A 16 -2.54 -14.04 -1.57
N GLU A 17 -1.90 -15.16 -1.21
CA GLU A 17 -0.53 -15.43 -1.64
C GLU A 17 -0.40 -15.32 -3.16
N ARG A 18 0.68 -14.67 -3.63
CA ARG A 18 1.01 -14.48 -5.05
C ARG A 18 -0.02 -13.69 -5.87
N HIS A 19 -0.99 -13.02 -5.24
CA HIS A 19 -1.94 -12.15 -5.94
C HIS A 19 -1.22 -10.98 -6.62
N PHE A 20 -0.13 -10.50 -6.02
CA PHE A 20 0.74 -9.48 -6.59
C PHE A 20 2.09 -10.09 -7.02
N GLN A 21 2.53 -9.78 -8.23
CA GLN A 21 3.85 -10.19 -8.73
C GLN A 21 4.89 -9.08 -8.48
N ILE A 22 5.12 -8.73 -7.21
CA ILE A 22 6.13 -7.73 -6.84
C ILE A 22 7.43 -8.44 -6.46
N ARG A 23 8.51 -8.20 -7.21
CA ARG A 23 9.83 -8.79 -6.91
C ARG A 23 10.80 -7.69 -6.48
N PHE A 24 11.46 -7.89 -5.34
CA PHE A 24 12.45 -6.94 -4.78
C PHE A 24 13.87 -7.51 -4.72
N SER A 25 14.02 -8.83 -4.87
CA SER A 25 15.30 -9.55 -4.97
C SER A 25 15.12 -10.78 -5.85
N HIS A 26 16.22 -11.31 -6.39
CA HIS A 26 16.21 -12.51 -7.24
C HIS A 26 15.94 -13.78 -6.42
N ASP A 27 16.50 -13.86 -5.21
CA ASP A 27 16.50 -15.07 -4.38
C ASP A 27 15.41 -15.05 -3.29
N ALA A 28 14.69 -13.94 -3.15
CA ALA A 28 13.62 -13.79 -2.18
C ALA A 28 12.26 -14.16 -2.78
N PRO A 29 11.32 -14.67 -1.96
CA PRO A 29 9.93 -14.81 -2.39
C PRO A 29 9.35 -13.44 -2.81
N PRO A 30 8.33 -13.42 -3.69
CA PRO A 30 7.64 -12.19 -4.03
C PRO A 30 7.17 -11.44 -2.78
N TYR A 31 7.23 -10.11 -2.85
CA TYR A 31 6.67 -9.26 -1.82
C TYR A 31 5.14 -9.31 -1.88
N GLU A 32 4.54 -9.60 -0.73
CA GLU A 32 3.10 -9.61 -0.53
C GLU A 32 2.71 -8.45 0.39
N PRO A 33 1.96 -7.47 -0.12
CA PRO A 33 1.46 -6.36 0.71
C PRO A 33 0.49 -6.87 1.77
N ASP A 34 0.54 -6.27 2.96
CA ASP A 34 -0.36 -6.65 4.05
C ASP A 34 -1.84 -6.35 3.76
N PHE A 35 -2.13 -5.17 3.20
CA PHE A 35 -3.49 -4.75 2.90
C PHE A 35 -3.61 -4.04 1.56
N VAL A 36 -4.74 -4.27 0.89
CA VAL A 36 -5.21 -3.45 -0.23
C VAL A 36 -6.40 -2.65 0.25
N VAL A 37 -6.38 -1.34 0.00
CA VAL A 37 -7.52 -0.46 0.25
C VAL A 37 -7.92 0.20 -1.05
N GLU A 38 -9.19 0.13 -1.41
CA GLU A 38 -9.76 0.80 -2.55
C GLU A 38 -10.76 1.86 -2.08
N THR A 39 -10.58 3.07 -2.59
CA THR A 39 -11.51 4.19 -2.43
C THR A 39 -12.23 4.46 -3.74
N LYS A 40 -13.09 5.47 -3.76
CA LYS A 40 -13.71 5.97 -5.00
C LYS A 40 -12.68 6.29 -6.10
N ASN A 41 -11.52 6.82 -5.74
CA ASN A 41 -10.61 7.46 -6.69
C ASN A 41 -9.22 6.79 -6.78
N THR A 42 -8.84 5.95 -5.83
CA THR A 42 -7.47 5.44 -5.72
C THR A 42 -7.45 4.08 -5.04
N LYS A 43 -6.54 3.20 -5.50
CA LYS A 43 -6.20 1.93 -4.87
C LYS A 43 -4.87 2.07 -4.14
N TYR A 44 -4.76 1.48 -2.96
CA TYR A 44 -3.60 1.59 -2.09
C TYR A 44 -3.08 0.19 -1.76
N LEU A 45 -1.77 0.03 -1.89
CA LEU A 45 -1.03 -1.02 -1.21
C LEU A 45 -0.55 -0.45 0.12
N CYS A 46 -1.05 -0.99 1.23
CA CYS A 46 -0.75 -0.51 2.57
C CYS A 46 0.12 -1.54 3.32
N GLU A 47 1.27 -1.09 3.79
CA GLU A 47 2.21 -1.90 4.57
C GLU A 47 2.43 -1.26 5.95
N PRO A 48 1.69 -1.68 6.98
CA PRO A 48 2.03 -1.34 8.35
C PRO A 48 3.38 -1.93 8.75
N LYS A 49 4.26 -1.12 9.34
CA LYS A 49 5.55 -1.59 9.86
C LYS A 49 5.85 -1.04 11.23
N ARG A 50 6.61 -1.81 12.01
CA ARG A 50 7.18 -1.28 13.25
C ARG A 50 8.01 -0.04 12.95
N ALA A 51 7.82 1.02 13.74
CA ALA A 51 8.42 2.33 13.50
C ALA A 51 9.96 2.27 13.46
N ASP A 52 10.55 1.44 14.32
CA ASP A 52 12.00 1.19 14.37
C ASP A 52 12.55 0.40 13.17
N GLN A 53 11.67 -0.22 12.37
CA GLN A 53 12.04 -1.02 11.21
C GLN A 53 11.75 -0.33 9.87
N ILE A 54 11.09 0.83 9.88
CA ILE A 54 10.70 1.57 8.66
C ILE A 54 11.92 1.83 7.77
N ASN A 55 13.07 2.14 8.36
CA ASN A 55 14.29 2.47 7.62
C ASN A 55 15.23 1.28 7.39
N SER A 56 14.81 0.05 7.71
CA SER A 56 15.66 -1.11 7.46
C SER A 56 15.83 -1.33 5.96
N GLU A 57 17.00 -1.83 5.56
CA GLU A 57 17.33 -2.05 4.15
C GLU A 57 16.31 -2.94 3.45
N GLU A 58 15.85 -3.99 4.13
CA GLU A 58 14.85 -4.93 3.62
C GLU A 58 13.49 -4.25 3.40
N VAL A 59 13.01 -3.47 4.37
CA VAL A 59 11.73 -2.74 4.26
C VAL A 59 11.80 -1.74 3.12
N GLN A 60 12.91 -1.02 3.00
CA GLN A 60 13.12 -0.05 1.93
C GLN A 60 13.27 -0.73 0.55
N ALA A 61 13.88 -1.91 0.47
CA ALA A 61 13.95 -2.68 -0.77
C ALA A 61 12.56 -3.13 -1.24
N LYS A 62 11.73 -3.64 -0.33
CA LYS A 62 10.32 -4.00 -0.62
C LYS A 62 9.51 -2.77 -1.03
N ALA A 63 9.67 -1.67 -0.32
CA ALA A 63 8.99 -0.40 -0.63
C ALA A 63 9.31 0.08 -2.05
N ARG A 64 10.60 0.11 -2.45
CA ARG A 64 11.00 0.49 -3.81
C ARG A 64 10.36 -0.40 -4.89
N ALA A 65 10.32 -1.70 -4.66
CA ALA A 65 9.67 -2.64 -5.58
C ALA A 65 8.16 -2.40 -5.67
N ALA A 66 7.50 -2.13 -4.53
CA ALA A 66 6.07 -1.85 -4.47
C ALA A 66 5.70 -0.53 -5.15
N ILE A 67 6.49 0.53 -4.95
CA ILE A 67 6.34 1.82 -5.65
C ILE A 67 6.44 1.59 -7.15
N LYS A 68 7.46 0.88 -7.61
CA LYS A 68 7.65 0.59 -9.03
C LYS A 68 6.49 -0.21 -9.62
N TRP A 69 5.96 -1.16 -8.87
CA TRP A 69 4.76 -1.88 -9.26
C TRP A 69 3.54 -0.95 -9.36
N CYS A 70 3.33 -0.07 -8.37
CA CYS A 70 2.25 0.92 -8.40
C CYS A 70 2.35 1.87 -9.59
N GLU A 71 3.55 2.27 -10.01
CA GLU A 71 3.75 3.07 -11.23
C GLU A 71 3.21 2.35 -12.47
N TYR A 72 3.64 1.10 -12.69
CA TYR A 72 3.20 0.30 -13.84
C TYR A 72 1.70 -0.01 -13.78
N ALA A 73 1.20 -0.40 -12.61
CA ALA A 73 -0.22 -0.67 -12.41
C ALA A 73 -1.07 0.58 -12.64
N SER A 74 -0.60 1.75 -12.19
CA SER A 74 -1.28 3.03 -12.43
C SER A 74 -1.31 3.40 -13.90
N ALA A 75 -0.17 3.26 -14.61
CA ALA A 75 -0.11 3.54 -16.04
C ALA A 75 -1.13 2.69 -16.81
N HIS A 76 -1.16 1.39 -16.53
CA HIS A 76 -2.13 0.47 -17.14
C HIS A 76 -3.59 0.82 -16.77
N GLU A 77 -3.88 1.09 -15.50
CA GLU A 77 -5.24 1.45 -15.07
C GLU A 77 -5.72 2.76 -15.70
N ILE A 78 -4.87 3.79 -15.76
CA ILE A 78 -5.22 5.09 -16.34
C ILE A 78 -5.57 4.94 -17.83
N GLU A 79 -4.79 4.17 -18.58
CA GLU A 79 -5.10 3.84 -19.98
C GLU A 79 -6.47 3.15 -20.13
N ASN A 80 -6.87 2.37 -19.13
CA ASN A 80 -8.13 1.63 -19.09
C ASN A 80 -9.24 2.35 -18.30
N LYS A 81 -9.10 3.66 -18.03
CA LYS A 81 -10.07 4.48 -17.27
C LYS A 81 -10.36 3.96 -15.86
N GLY A 82 -9.41 3.22 -15.31
CA GLY A 82 -9.41 2.69 -13.95
C GLY A 82 -8.89 3.69 -12.92
N LYS A 83 -8.47 3.15 -11.77
CA LYS A 83 -8.01 3.97 -10.63
C LYS A 83 -6.50 3.83 -10.47
N PRO A 84 -5.77 4.94 -10.22
CA PRO A 84 -4.35 4.86 -9.94
C PRO A 84 -4.07 4.08 -8.65
N TRP A 85 -2.86 3.53 -8.59
CA TRP A 85 -2.31 2.80 -7.46
C TRP A 85 -1.30 3.66 -6.70
N LYS A 86 -1.31 3.59 -5.37
CA LYS A 86 -0.32 4.22 -4.49
C LYS A 86 0.19 3.24 -3.45
N TYR A 87 1.42 3.43 -3.01
CA TYR A 87 2.02 2.65 -1.94
C TYR A 87 2.13 3.48 -0.66
N LEU A 88 1.63 2.93 0.46
CA LEU A 88 1.70 3.52 1.79
C LEU A 88 2.56 2.64 2.71
N LEU A 89 3.69 3.15 3.18
CA LEU A 89 4.50 2.51 4.21
C LEU A 89 4.22 3.18 5.56
N ILE A 90 3.41 2.55 6.39
CA ILE A 90 2.78 3.20 7.54
C ILE A 90 3.44 2.71 8.84
N PRO A 91 4.07 3.58 9.64
CA PRO A 91 4.49 3.24 10.99
C PRO A 91 3.27 2.81 11.84
N HIS A 92 3.38 1.68 12.52
CA HIS A 92 2.28 1.11 13.32
C HIS A 92 1.73 2.07 14.41
N ASP A 93 2.56 2.98 14.92
CA ASP A 93 2.21 4.00 15.90
C ASP A 93 1.46 5.20 15.30
N ALA A 94 1.46 5.35 13.98
CA ALA A 94 0.65 6.33 13.26
C ALA A 94 -0.81 5.87 13.07
N ILE A 95 -1.09 4.58 13.27
CA ILE A 95 -2.42 3.96 13.13
C ILE A 95 -3.17 4.12 14.45
N THR A 96 -3.67 5.33 14.71
CA THR A 96 -4.44 5.67 15.92
C THR A 96 -5.94 5.65 15.66
N ALA A 97 -6.77 5.64 16.70
CA ALA A 97 -8.24 5.65 16.55
C ALA A 97 -8.80 6.86 15.78
N THR A 98 -8.04 7.95 15.70
CA THR A 98 -8.40 9.18 14.97
C THR A 98 -7.71 9.30 13.61
N ALA A 99 -6.88 8.32 13.23
CA ALA A 99 -6.24 8.34 11.91
C ALA A 99 -7.29 8.19 10.81
N THR A 100 -7.08 8.87 9.69
CA THR A 100 -7.92 8.74 8.48
C THR A 100 -7.03 8.25 7.35
N LEU A 101 -7.61 7.55 6.37
CA LEU A 101 -6.83 7.08 5.22
C LEU A 101 -6.19 8.25 4.48
N GLN A 102 -6.92 9.35 4.31
CA GLN A 102 -6.40 10.58 3.72
C GLN A 102 -5.22 11.17 4.51
N GLY A 103 -5.30 11.15 5.84
CA GLY A 103 -4.21 11.63 6.71
C GLY A 103 -2.97 10.75 6.62
N LEU A 104 -3.16 9.43 6.51
CA LEU A 104 -2.07 8.47 6.33
C LEU A 104 -1.46 8.60 4.93
N GLU A 105 -2.28 8.73 3.89
CA GLU A 105 -1.85 8.98 2.51
C GLU A 105 -0.96 10.22 2.43
N SER A 106 -1.41 11.35 3.00
CA SER A 106 -0.65 12.60 2.93
C SER A 106 0.73 12.53 3.59
N LYS A 107 0.95 11.61 4.54
CA LYS A 107 2.19 11.51 5.32
C LYS A 107 3.09 10.36 4.89
N TYR A 108 2.51 9.26 4.43
CA TYR A 108 3.19 7.98 4.26
C TYR A 108 3.13 7.43 2.83
N THR A 109 2.62 8.21 1.88
CA THR A 109 2.78 7.89 0.45
C THR A 109 4.24 8.04 0.07
N LEU A 110 4.84 6.94 -0.38
CA LEU A 110 6.16 6.98 -0.99
C LEU A 110 6.04 7.17 -2.50
N LYS A 111 7.01 7.86 -3.09
CA LYS A 111 7.11 8.16 -4.52
C LYS A 111 8.47 7.74 -5.04
#